data_AF-A0A0F9BGA0-F1
#
_entry.id   AF-A0A0F9BGA0-F1
#
_cell.length_a   1.000
_cell.length_b   1.000
_cell.length_c   1.000
_cell.angle_alpha   90.00
_cell.angle_beta   90.00
_cell.angle_gamma   90.00
#
_symmetry.space_group_name_H-M   'P 1'
#
loop_
_entity.id
_entity.type
_entity.pdbx_description
1 polymer ?
#
loop_
_entity_poly.entity_id
_entity_poly.type
_entity_poly.pdbx_seq_one_letter_code
_entity_poly.pdbx_strand_id
1 'polypeptide(L)'
;MIDPLMICKIKGCKGRALAKGWCSKHYQRWFKYGDPKIVKKRGEARFFGCKVRDCDGKHDAKGYCSIHYRAFHKYGDPLIKLPHTKGRTIKARIAAMADLPDDLKEAYGLSRGGKRQRSEYGY
;
A
#
# COMPACT_ATOMS: atom_id res chain seq x y z
N MET A 1 11.48 -23.70 29.80
CA MET A 1 10.12 -23.76 30.36
C MET A 1 9.39 -22.48 29.97
N ILE A 2 8.24 -22.55 29.29
CA ILE A 2 7.46 -21.36 28.89
C ILE A 2 6.52 -21.04 30.05
N ASP A 3 6.65 -19.87 30.66
CA ASP A 3 5.79 -19.44 31.76
C ASP A 3 4.31 -19.35 31.30
N PRO A 4 3.35 -19.93 32.05
CA PRO A 4 1.94 -19.96 31.67
C PRO A 4 1.32 -18.57 31.42
N LEU A 5 1.88 -17.50 32.00
CA LEU A 5 1.41 -16.12 31.80
C LEU A 5 1.80 -15.55 30.42
N MET A 6 2.71 -16.21 29.71
CA MET A 6 3.17 -15.79 28.39
C MET A 6 2.29 -16.29 27.25
N ILE A 7 1.25 -17.10 27.52
CA ILE A 7 0.34 -17.64 26.50
C ILE A 7 -0.99 -16.88 26.52
N CYS A 8 -1.57 -16.68 25.34
CA CYS A 8 -2.86 -16.03 25.22
C CYS A 8 -3.96 -16.78 25.99
N LYS A 9 -4.71 -16.06 26.84
CA LYS A 9 -5.86 -16.55 27.62
C LYS A 9 -7.02 -17.09 26.79
N ILE A 10 -7.01 -16.92 25.46
CA ILE A 10 -8.06 -17.49 24.60
C ILE A 10 -7.78 -18.98 24.39
N LYS A 11 -8.75 -19.82 24.80
CA LYS A 11 -8.71 -21.29 24.64
C LYS A 11 -8.35 -21.65 23.19
N GLY A 12 -7.30 -22.47 23.03
CA GLY A 12 -6.82 -22.91 21.72
C GLY A 12 -5.87 -21.92 20.99
N CYS A 13 -5.62 -20.73 21.53
CA CYS A 13 -4.64 -19.80 20.99
C CYS A 13 -3.25 -20.05 21.59
N LYS A 14 -2.30 -20.47 20.76
CA LYS A 14 -0.90 -20.68 21.16
C LYS A 14 -0.02 -19.42 21.00
N GLY A 15 -0.63 -18.28 20.70
CA GLY A 15 0.09 -17.01 20.52
C GLY A 15 0.60 -16.47 21.84
N ARG A 16 1.79 -15.84 21.83
CA ARG A 16 2.35 -15.20 23.02
C ARG A 16 1.50 -14.00 23.44
N ALA A 17 1.21 -13.89 24.73
CA ALA A 17 0.52 -12.76 25.31
C ALA A 17 1.38 -11.49 25.16
N LEU A 18 0.75 -10.43 24.67
CA LEU A 18 1.34 -9.09 24.54
C LEU A 18 0.94 -8.23 25.73
N ALA A 19 -0.37 -8.12 25.98
CA ALA A 19 -0.94 -7.30 27.05
C ALA A 19 -2.29 -7.86 27.47
N LYS A 20 -2.68 -7.64 28.74
CA LYS A 20 -3.94 -8.16 29.34
C LYS A 20 -4.12 -9.69 29.22
N GLY A 21 -3.02 -10.42 29.01
CA GLY A 21 -3.05 -11.87 28.77
C GLY A 21 -3.54 -12.28 27.37
N TRP A 22 -3.54 -11.36 26.39
CA TRP A 22 -3.92 -11.66 25.02
C TRP A 22 -2.76 -11.44 24.05
N CYS A 23 -2.67 -12.25 23.00
CA CYS A 23 -1.71 -12.02 21.92
C CYS A 23 -2.05 -10.76 21.13
N SER A 24 -1.10 -10.23 20.35
CA SER A 24 -1.28 -9.01 19.55
C SER A 24 -2.60 -9.00 18.76
N LYS A 25 -2.96 -10.11 18.09
CA LYS A 25 -4.21 -10.25 17.34
C LYS A 25 -5.46 -10.09 18.20
N HIS A 26 -5.50 -10.73 19.36
CA HIS A 26 -6.65 -10.70 20.26
C HIS A 26 -6.74 -9.38 21.04
N TYR A 27 -5.59 -8.81 21.41
CA TYR A 27 -5.50 -7.48 21.98
C TYR A 27 -6.02 -6.42 21.01
N GLN A 28 -5.61 -6.45 19.74
CA GLN A 28 -6.09 -5.51 18.71
C GLN A 28 -7.60 -5.62 18.48
N ARG A 29 -8.15 -6.84 18.53
CA ARG A 29 -9.61 -7.06 18.43
C ARG A 29 -10.35 -6.45 19.60
N TRP A 30 -9.90 -6.72 20.83
CA TRP A 30 -10.47 -6.14 22.03
C TRP A 30 -10.39 -4.61 22.02
N PHE A 31 -9.23 -4.05 21.69
CA PHE A 31 -9.03 -2.59 21.64
C PHE A 31 -9.97 -1.91 20.64
N LYS A 32 -10.26 -2.56 19.51
CA LYS A 32 -11.08 -1.98 18.44
C LYS A 32 -12.58 -2.27 18.58
N TYR A 33 -12.96 -3.39 19.19
CA TYR A 33 -14.34 -3.91 19.17
C TYR A 33 -14.88 -4.34 20.54
N GLY A 34 -14.08 -4.24 21.60
CA GLY A 34 -14.46 -4.68 22.95
C GLY A 34 -14.41 -6.20 23.18
N ASP A 35 -14.38 -7.02 22.14
CA ASP A 35 -14.32 -8.49 22.24
C ASP A 35 -13.06 -9.05 21.55
N PRO A 36 -12.13 -9.72 22.28
CA PRO A 36 -10.96 -10.34 21.70
C PRO A 36 -11.28 -11.55 20.80
N LYS A 37 -12.45 -12.18 20.97
CA LYS A 37 -12.86 -13.37 20.22
C LYS A 37 -13.56 -13.04 18.89
N ILE A 38 -13.83 -11.77 18.61
CA ILE A 38 -14.55 -11.38 17.39
C ILE A 38 -13.84 -11.92 16.15
N VAL A 39 -14.56 -12.75 15.39
CA VAL A 39 -14.12 -13.25 14.10
C VAL A 39 -14.84 -12.43 13.05
N LYS A 40 -14.10 -11.58 12.34
CA LYS A 40 -14.65 -10.94 11.14
C LYS A 40 -14.90 -12.02 10.11
N LYS A 41 -16.14 -12.11 9.61
CA LYS A 41 -16.39 -12.76 8.33
C LYS A 41 -15.50 -12.06 7.31
N ARG A 42 -14.64 -12.80 6.61
CA ARG A 42 -13.99 -12.26 5.41
C ARG A 42 -15.15 -11.82 4.52
N GLY A 43 -15.23 -10.53 4.22
CA GLY A 43 -16.20 -10.06 3.23
C GLY A 43 -15.97 -10.84 1.95
N GLU A 44 -17.05 -11.16 1.24
CA GLU A 44 -16.97 -11.69 -0.11
C GLU A 44 -16.03 -10.80 -0.94
N ALA A 45 -15.18 -11.40 -1.76
CA ALA A 45 -14.23 -10.66 -2.58
C ALA A 45 -15.03 -9.81 -3.58
N ARG A 46 -15.22 -8.52 -3.26
CA ARG A 46 -16.15 -7.64 -3.97
C ARG A 46 -15.69 -7.25 -5.37
N PHE A 47 -14.49 -7.64 -5.78
CA PHE A 47 -13.94 -7.34 -7.10
C PHE A 47 -12.77 -8.28 -7.44
N PHE A 48 -12.80 -8.94 -8.60
CA PHE A 48 -11.77 -9.90 -9.02
C PHE A 48 -10.83 -9.36 -10.13
N GLY A 49 -10.93 -8.09 -10.51
CA GLY A 49 -10.15 -7.56 -11.63
C GLY A 49 -9.87 -6.07 -11.57
N CYS A 50 -9.62 -5.47 -12.72
CA CYS A 50 -9.50 -4.02 -12.86
C CYS A 50 -10.69 -3.48 -13.66
N LYS A 51 -11.22 -2.31 -13.27
CA LYS A 51 -12.24 -1.57 -14.02
C LYS A 51 -11.75 -1.06 -15.39
N VAL A 52 -10.44 -1.01 -15.61
CA VAL A 52 -9.88 -0.60 -16.91
C VAL A 52 -10.12 -1.74 -17.90
N ARG A 53 -10.72 -1.41 -19.06
CA ARG A 53 -10.94 -2.36 -20.14
C ARG A 53 -9.62 -2.98 -20.56
N ASP A 54 -9.63 -4.28 -20.86
CA ASP A 54 -8.45 -5.01 -21.30
C ASP A 54 -7.31 -5.04 -20.25
N CYS A 55 -7.66 -5.03 -18.96
CA CYS A 55 -6.71 -5.17 -17.85
C CYS A 55 -7.08 -6.32 -16.91
N ASP A 56 -6.30 -7.40 -17.00
CA ASP A 56 -6.40 -8.57 -16.11
C ASP A 56 -5.66 -8.39 -14.77
N GLY A 57 -5.31 -7.14 -14.43
CA GLY A 57 -4.65 -6.82 -13.18
C GLY A 57 -5.54 -7.14 -11.98
N LYS A 58 -4.99 -7.86 -10.99
CA LYS A 58 -5.69 -8.15 -9.74
C LYS A 58 -6.13 -6.86 -9.04
N HIS A 59 -7.38 -6.84 -8.59
CA HIS A 59 -7.94 -5.75 -7.79
C HIS A 59 -7.09 -5.43 -6.57
N ASP A 60 -6.87 -4.14 -6.34
CA ASP A 60 -6.19 -3.62 -5.15
C ASP A 60 -7.13 -2.71 -4.35
N ALA A 61 -7.58 -1.60 -4.95
CA ALA A 61 -8.47 -0.63 -4.29
C ALA A 61 -9.36 0.11 -5.30
N LYS A 62 -10.54 0.59 -4.85
CA LYS A 62 -11.54 1.34 -5.64
C LYS A 62 -12.04 0.68 -6.96
N GLY A 63 -11.70 -0.58 -7.19
CA GLY A 63 -12.02 -1.31 -8.43
C GLY A 63 -10.86 -1.33 -9.42
N TYR A 64 -9.68 -0.83 -9.04
CA TYR A 64 -8.50 -0.78 -9.89
C TYR A 64 -7.41 -1.74 -9.39
N CYS A 65 -6.56 -2.19 -10.31
CA CYS A 65 -5.30 -2.83 -9.94
C CYS A 65 -4.33 -1.80 -9.34
N SER A 66 -3.24 -2.23 -8.72
CA SER A 66 -2.32 -1.32 -8.02
C SER A 66 -1.74 -0.20 -8.91
N ILE A 67 -1.55 -0.45 -10.21
CA ILE A 67 -1.08 0.55 -11.17
C ILE A 67 -2.16 1.59 -11.45
N HIS A 68 -3.34 1.14 -11.87
CA HIS A 68 -4.44 2.03 -12.21
C HIS A 68 -4.97 2.76 -10.97
N TYR A 69 -4.89 2.15 -9.78
CA TYR A 69 -5.18 2.81 -8.52
C TYR A 69 -4.15 3.91 -8.23
N ARG A 70 -2.86 3.68 -8.48
CA ARG A 70 -1.82 4.69 -8.27
C ARG A 70 -1.97 5.86 -9.25
N ALA A 71 -2.28 5.57 -10.51
CA ALA A 71 -2.58 6.56 -11.53
C ALA A 71 -3.79 7.42 -11.11
N PHE A 72 -4.91 6.75 -10.79
CA PHE A 72 -6.13 7.39 -10.29
C PHE A 72 -5.91 8.23 -9.03
N HIS A 73 -5.17 7.71 -8.05
CA HIS A 73 -4.92 8.41 -6.79
C HIS A 73 -4.06 9.67 -6.97
N LYS A 74 -3.12 9.65 -7.92
CA LYS A 74 -2.18 10.76 -8.12
C LYS A 74 -2.71 11.81 -9.11
N TYR A 75 -3.45 11.39 -10.13
CA TYR A 75 -3.81 12.23 -11.28
C TYR A 75 -5.31 12.26 -11.57
N GLY A 76 -6.12 11.46 -10.87
CA GLY A 76 -7.56 11.35 -11.12
C GLY A 76 -7.95 10.44 -12.28
N ASP A 77 -7.01 10.06 -13.16
CA ASP A 77 -7.26 9.19 -14.32
C ASP A 77 -6.56 7.83 -14.18
N PRO A 78 -7.31 6.70 -14.19
CA PRO A 78 -6.72 5.36 -14.11
C PRO A 78 -6.02 4.92 -15.40
N LEU A 79 -6.24 5.56 -16.55
CA LEU A 79 -5.67 5.17 -17.84
C LEU A 79 -4.25 5.71 -18.07
N ILE A 80 -3.76 6.56 -17.17
CA ILE A 80 -2.37 7.00 -17.20
C ILE A 80 -1.47 5.78 -17.04
N LYS A 81 -0.76 5.44 -18.11
CA LYS A 81 0.14 4.28 -18.20
C LYS A 81 1.36 4.50 -17.34
N LEU A 82 1.24 4.20 -16.06
CA LEU A 82 2.39 4.14 -15.17
C LEU A 82 3.17 2.84 -15.45
N PRO A 83 4.49 2.91 -15.68
CA PRO A 83 5.27 1.70 -15.93
C PRO A 83 5.23 0.78 -14.70
N HIS A 84 4.95 -0.52 -14.93
CA HIS A 84 5.03 -1.58 -13.92
C HIS A 84 6.50 -1.86 -13.59
N THR A 85 7.11 -1.03 -12.75
CA THR A 85 8.53 -1.18 -12.37
C THR A 85 8.69 -2.14 -11.20
N LYS A 86 8.29 -3.42 -11.35
CA LYS A 86 8.71 -4.45 -10.39
C LYS A 86 10.13 -4.91 -10.77
N GLY A 87 11.10 -4.68 -9.89
CA GLY A 87 12.44 -5.26 -9.98
C GLY A 87 13.40 -4.68 -11.04
N ARG A 88 13.21 -3.45 -11.54
CA ARG A 88 14.15 -2.83 -12.50
C ARG A 88 15.05 -1.79 -11.83
N THR A 89 16.34 -1.80 -12.19
CA THR A 89 17.36 -0.86 -11.73
C THR A 89 17.00 0.59 -12.08
N ILE A 90 17.54 1.57 -11.34
CA ILE A 90 17.27 3.01 -11.54
C ILE A 90 17.53 3.42 -13.00
N LYS A 91 18.55 2.87 -13.65
CA LYS A 91 18.88 3.10 -15.08
C LYS A 91 17.74 2.68 -16.02
N ALA A 92 17.12 1.52 -15.78
CA ALA A 92 16.01 1.02 -16.59
C ALA A 92 14.71 1.80 -16.35
N ARG A 93 14.57 2.47 -15.20
CA ARG A 93 13.46 3.39 -14.92
C ARG A 93 13.61 4.71 -15.68
N ILE A 94 14.83 5.24 -15.76
CA ILE A 94 15.14 6.48 -16.52
C ILE A 94 14.97 6.25 -18.03
N ALA A 95 15.46 5.11 -18.55
CA ALA A 95 15.28 4.76 -19.97
C ALA A 95 13.80 4.63 -20.36
N ALA A 96 12.99 3.93 -19.55
CA ALA A 96 11.55 3.81 -19.77
C ALA A 96 10.77 5.12 -19.61
N MET A 97 11.40 6.18 -19.10
CA MET A 97 10.83 7.52 -18.96
C MET A 97 11.22 8.47 -20.11
N ALA A 98 12.18 8.09 -20.96
CA ALA A 98 12.64 8.90 -22.09
C ALA A 98 11.64 8.88 -23.27
N ASP A 99 10.89 7.78 -23.41
CA ASP A 99 9.91 7.57 -24.49
C ASP A 99 8.51 8.12 -24.18
N LEU A 100 8.34 8.88 -23.09
CA LEU A 100 7.05 9.51 -22.81
C LEU A 100 6.79 10.68 -23.79
N PRO A 101 5.52 10.89 -24.18
CA PRO A 101 5.06 12.14 -24.77
C PRO A 101 5.51 13.36 -23.97
N ASP A 102 5.88 14.44 -24.66
CA ASP A 102 6.50 15.61 -24.02
C ASP A 102 5.55 16.32 -23.03
N ASP A 103 4.24 16.27 -23.29
CA ASP A 103 3.17 16.73 -22.39
C ASP A 103 3.16 15.97 -21.05
N LEU A 104 3.60 14.72 -21.05
CA LEU A 104 3.72 13.94 -19.81
C LEU A 104 5.06 14.21 -19.11
N LYS A 105 6.15 14.50 -19.83
CA LYS A 105 7.47 14.79 -19.23
C LYS A 105 7.45 16.02 -18.32
N GLU A 106 6.69 17.06 -18.68
CA GLU A 106 6.48 18.24 -17.84
C GLU A 106 5.74 17.90 -16.54
N ALA A 107 4.68 17.09 -16.61
CA ALA A 107 3.92 16.63 -15.44
C ALA A 107 4.76 15.74 -14.47
N TYR A 108 5.87 15.17 -14.94
CA TYR A 108 6.83 14.41 -14.13
C TYR A 108 8.02 15.24 -13.59
N GLY A 109 8.09 16.55 -13.85
CA GLY A 109 9.13 17.44 -13.29
C GLY A 109 10.56 17.10 -13.74
N LEU A 110 10.71 16.56 -14.96
CA LEU A 110 12.01 16.18 -15.54
C LEU A 110 12.66 17.30 -16.35
N SER A 111 12.38 18.57 -16.02
CA SER A 111 13.17 19.69 -16.54
C SER A 111 14.57 19.65 -15.90
N ARG A 112 15.60 19.53 -16.75
CA ARG A 112 16.99 19.72 -16.33
C ARG A 112 17.14 21.14 -15.79
N GLY A 113 17.48 21.26 -14.50
CA GLY A 113 18.08 22.48 -13.94
C GLY A 113 17.19 23.35 -13.06
N GLY A 114 16.79 22.84 -11.89
CA GLY A 114 16.39 23.68 -10.76
C GLY A 114 17.52 23.74 -9.74
N LYS A 115 18.35 24.80 -9.77
CA LYS A 115 19.32 25.06 -8.69
C LYS A 115 18.52 25.27 -7.39
N ARG A 116 18.79 24.44 -6.37
CA ARG A 116 18.26 24.65 -5.01
C ARG A 116 18.83 25.97 -4.49
N GLN A 117 18.02 27.01 -4.38
CA GLN A 117 18.37 28.17 -3.56
C GLN A 117 18.25 27.73 -2.09
N ARG A 118 19.35 27.84 -1.35
CA ARG A 118 19.41 27.62 0.09
C ARG A 118 18.86 28.89 0.74
N SER A 119 17.74 28.79 1.46
CA SER A 119 17.24 29.88 2.28
C SER A 119 18.19 30.08 3.46
N GLU A 120 18.89 31.21 3.48
CA GLU A 120 19.60 31.75 4.64
C GLU A 120 18.54 32.36 5.56
N TYR A 121 18.15 31.65 6.62
CA TYR A 121 17.48 32.29 7.75
C TYR A 121 18.57 32.78 8.69
N GLY A 122 18.81 34.09 8.62
CA GLY A 122 19.56 34.84 9.62
C GLY A 122 18.72 35.02 10.90
N TYR A 123 19.40 34.87 12.02
CA TYR A 123 19.16 35.55 13.29
C TYR A 123 20.52 35.75 13.95
#